data_AF-A0A2G9HYH2-F1
#
_entry.id   AF-A0A2G9HYH2-F1
#
_cell.length_a   1.000
_cell.length_b   1.000
_cell.length_c   1.000
_cell.angle_alpha   90.00
_cell.angle_beta   90.00
_cell.angle_gamma   90.00
#
_symmetry.space_group_name_H-M   'P 1'
#
loop_
_entity.id
_entity.type
_entity.pdbx_description
1 polymer ?
#
loop_
_entity_poly.entity_id
_entity_poly.type
_entity_poly.pdbx_seq_one_letter_code
_entity_poly.pdbx_strand_id
1 'polypeptide(L)'
;MNSMWSSQSKGTAKVFAKFISGFLFHSIGYETEKPKVFCRKSQQQTVSSDFGVYMCLWAEAFAQNTKEYWSYAENCVIYGHRAKMAATILGHEGGLLYKEVN
;
A
#
# COMPACT_ATOMS: atom_id res chain seq x y z
N MET A 1 11.90 14.87 -0.72
CA MET A 1 12.43 14.43 -2.03
C MET A 1 11.26 14.15 -2.96
N ASN A 2 11.29 14.67 -4.20
CA ASN A 2 10.29 14.36 -5.22
C ASN A 2 10.24 12.83 -5.40
N SER A 3 9.11 12.17 -5.14
CA SER A 3 8.93 10.75 -5.46
C SER A 3 8.84 10.59 -6.97
N MET A 4 9.99 10.72 -7.63
CA MET A 4 10.11 10.54 -9.06
C MET A 4 10.10 9.03 -9.28
N TRP A 5 9.08 8.53 -9.96
CA TRP A 5 9.09 7.13 -10.40
C TRP A 5 10.42 6.82 -11.08
N SER A 6 10.96 5.64 -10.81
CA SER A 6 11.97 5.07 -11.70
C SER A 6 11.34 4.82 -13.09
N SER A 7 12.14 4.90 -14.15
CA SER A 7 11.67 4.59 -15.51
C SER A 7 11.07 3.18 -15.60
N GLN A 8 11.66 2.23 -14.86
CA GLN A 8 11.15 0.87 -14.76
C GLN A 8 9.75 0.83 -14.14
N SER A 9 9.53 1.48 -13.00
CA SER A 9 8.22 1.52 -12.35
C SER A 9 7.16 2.16 -13.25
N LYS A 10 7.50 3.22 -13.99
CA LYS A 10 6.58 3.83 -14.98
C LYS A 10 6.18 2.83 -16.07
N GLY A 11 7.15 2.08 -16.58
CA GLY A 11 6.92 1.05 -17.59
C GLY A 11 5.99 -0.05 -17.06
N THR A 12 6.30 -0.60 -15.89
CA THR A 12 5.49 -1.64 -15.24
C THR A 12 4.06 -1.18 -15.01
N ALA A 13 3.85 0.03 -14.47
CA ALA A 13 2.50 0.51 -14.22
C ALA A 13 1.67 0.72 -15.49
N LYS A 14 2.29 1.13 -16.61
CA LYS A 14 1.61 1.20 -17.91
C LYS A 14 1.16 -0.18 -18.41
N VAL A 15 2.00 -1.20 -18.24
CA VAL A 15 1.66 -2.58 -18.62
C VAL A 15 0.47 -3.08 -17.79
N PHE A 16 0.51 -2.89 -16.46
CA PHE A 16 -0.60 -3.25 -15.59
C PHE A 16 -1.89 -2.49 -15.91
N ALA A 17 -1.80 -1.18 -16.16
CA ALA A 17 -2.98 -0.39 -16.52
C ALA A 17 -3.62 -0.86 -17.83
N LYS A 18 -2.81 -1.23 -18.83
CA LYS A 18 -3.31 -1.84 -20.08
C LYS A 18 -3.96 -3.19 -19.83
N PHE A 19 -3.35 -4.03 -18.99
CA PHE A 19 -3.91 -5.33 -18.62
C PHE A 19 -5.28 -5.18 -17.95
N ILE A 20 -5.40 -4.32 -16.94
CA ILE A 20 -6.67 -4.10 -16.22
C ILE A 20 -7.74 -3.56 -17.16
N SER A 21 -7.41 -2.58 -18.00
CA SER A 21 -8.32 -2.02 -19.00
C SER A 21 -8.83 -3.11 -19.96
N GLY A 22 -7.93 -3.91 -20.51
CA GLY A 22 -8.29 -5.05 -21.36
C GLY A 22 -9.17 -6.05 -20.61
N PHE A 23 -8.80 -6.43 -19.38
CA PHE A 23 -9.57 -7.36 -18.57
C PHE A 23 -11.01 -6.88 -18.33
N LEU A 24 -11.19 -5.61 -17.97
CA LEU A 24 -12.52 -5.02 -17.74
C LEU A 24 -13.37 -5.01 -19.01
N PHE A 25 -12.78 -4.66 -20.15
CA PHE A 25 -13.49 -4.69 -21.43
C PHE A 25 -13.93 -6.10 -21.81
N HIS A 26 -13.03 -7.08 -21.74
CA HIS A 26 -13.35 -8.45 -22.16
C HIS A 26 -14.25 -9.19 -21.17
N SER A 27 -14.19 -8.86 -19.88
CA SER A 27 -14.97 -9.57 -18.85
C SER A 27 -16.38 -9.01 -18.70
N ILE A 28 -16.54 -7.69 -18.78
CA ILE A 28 -17.82 -7.01 -18.47
C ILE A 28 -18.21 -5.91 -19.46
N GLY A 29 -17.49 -5.77 -20.59
CA GLY A 29 -17.78 -4.75 -21.60
C GLY A 29 -17.46 -3.32 -21.16
N TYR A 30 -16.74 -3.15 -20.04
CA TYR A 30 -16.46 -1.82 -19.49
C TYR A 30 -15.29 -1.17 -20.22
N GLU A 31 -15.57 -0.13 -21.01
CA GLU A 31 -14.56 0.65 -21.71
C GLU A 31 -14.00 1.74 -20.79
N THR A 32 -12.72 1.62 -20.46
CA THR A 32 -12.01 2.64 -19.68
C THR A 32 -11.48 3.72 -20.64
N GLU A 33 -11.67 5.00 -20.31
CA GLU A 33 -10.85 6.06 -20.90
C GLU A 33 -9.35 5.77 -20.69
N LYS A 34 -8.50 6.35 -21.56
CA LYS A 34 -7.04 6.20 -21.55
C LYS A 34 -6.50 6.03 -20.12
N PRO A 35 -5.96 4.85 -19.75
CA PRO A 35 -5.64 4.54 -18.37
C PRO A 35 -4.66 5.56 -17.79
N LYS A 36 -5.07 6.26 -16.73
CA LYS A 36 -4.21 7.20 -16.01
C LYS A 36 -3.59 6.45 -14.82
N VAL A 37 -2.27 6.35 -14.83
CA VAL A 37 -1.51 5.81 -13.70
C VAL A 37 -1.27 6.94 -12.70
N PHE A 38 -1.82 6.81 -11.50
CA PHE A 38 -1.59 7.75 -10.42
C PHE A 38 -0.42 7.30 -9.54
N CYS A 39 0.46 8.23 -9.21
CA CYS A 39 1.51 8.01 -8.23
C CYS A 39 1.21 8.85 -7.02
N ARG A 40 0.77 8.19 -5.97
CA ARG A 40 0.67 8.86 -4.69
C ARG A 40 2.08 9.08 -4.15
N LYS A 41 2.33 10.29 -3.64
CA LYS A 41 3.49 10.58 -2.81
C LYS A 41 3.29 9.88 -1.47
N SER A 42 3.65 8.62 -1.42
CA SER A 42 3.60 7.79 -0.22
C SER A 42 4.95 7.84 0.49
N GLN A 43 4.94 7.76 1.82
CA GLN A 43 6.15 7.50 2.58
C GLN A 43 6.81 6.23 2.02
N GLN A 44 8.04 6.39 1.52
CA GLN A 44 8.83 5.29 1.01
C GLN A 44 9.63 4.67 2.15
N GLN A 45 9.84 3.36 2.07
CA GLN A 45 10.71 2.65 3.00
C GLN A 45 12.12 3.25 2.99
N THR A 46 12.73 3.31 4.16
CA THR A 46 14.15 3.66 4.33
C THR A 46 15.01 2.41 4.50
N VAL A 47 14.44 1.31 5.00
CA VAL A 47 15.11 0.01 5.21
C VAL A 47 14.55 -1.01 4.22
N SER A 48 15.44 -1.78 3.57
CA SER A 48 15.06 -2.69 2.48
C SER A 48 14.17 -3.87 2.90
N SER A 49 14.16 -4.23 4.19
CA SER A 49 13.41 -5.38 4.72
C SER A 49 11.97 -5.06 5.13
N ASP A 50 11.52 -3.81 4.97
CA ASP A 50 10.17 -3.36 5.35
C ASP A 50 9.18 -3.28 4.17
N PHE A 51 9.61 -3.61 2.94
CA PHE A 51 8.80 -3.39 1.74
C PHE A 51 7.42 -4.04 1.84
N GLY A 52 7.36 -5.28 2.33
CA GLY A 52 6.10 -6.00 2.53
C GLY A 52 5.18 -5.32 3.54
N VAL A 53 5.75 -4.75 4.61
CA VAL A 53 4.98 -4.03 5.65
C VAL A 53 4.40 -2.74 5.09
N TYR A 54 5.20 -1.95 4.36
CA TYR A 54 4.70 -0.77 3.66
C TYR A 54 3.63 -1.11 2.62
N MET A 55 3.80 -2.20 1.87
CA MET A 55 2.80 -2.65 0.89
C MET A 55 1.45 -2.96 1.55
N CYS A 56 1.45 -3.69 2.67
CA CYS A 56 0.23 -3.98 3.43
C CYS A 56 -0.42 -2.69 3.98
N LEU A 57 0.37 -1.81 4.57
CA LEU A 57 -0.11 -0.53 5.11
C LEU A 57 -0.78 0.34 4.04
N TRP A 58 -0.14 0.49 2.88
CA TRP A 58 -0.71 1.27 1.77
C TRP A 58 -1.93 0.59 1.17
N ALA A 59 -1.93 -0.74 1.03
CA ALA A 59 -3.08 -1.49 0.56
C ALA A 59 -4.30 -1.33 1.50
N GLU A 60 -4.09 -1.38 2.81
CA GLU A 60 -5.13 -1.12 3.81
C GLU A 60 -5.69 0.30 3.66
N ALA A 61 -4.82 1.31 3.56
CA ALA A 61 -5.27 2.69 3.38
C ALA A 61 -6.04 2.91 2.06
N PHE A 62 -5.60 2.26 0.97
CA PHE A 62 -6.33 2.27 -0.31
C PHE A 62 -7.69 1.59 -0.21
N ALA A 63 -7.79 0.46 0.47
CA ALA A 63 -9.03 -0.31 0.60
C ALA A 63 -10.08 0.43 1.45
N GLN A 64 -9.65 1.07 2.54
CA GLN A 64 -10.54 1.84 3.41
C GLN A 64 -10.92 3.20 2.80
N ASN A 65 -9.97 3.84 2.11
CA ASN A 65 -10.14 5.11 1.43
C ASN A 65 -10.73 6.25 2.29
N THR A 66 -10.44 6.26 3.60
CA THR A 66 -10.84 7.35 4.50
C THR A 66 -9.64 8.23 4.86
N LYS A 67 -9.91 9.50 5.23
CA LYS A 67 -8.85 10.45 5.62
C LYS A 67 -8.04 9.93 6.81
N GLU A 68 -8.69 9.25 7.74
CA GLU A 68 -8.11 8.69 8.95
C GLU A 68 -7.07 7.62 8.61
N TYR A 69 -7.42 6.68 7.73
CA TYR A 69 -6.49 5.63 7.30
C TYR A 69 -5.34 6.16 6.46
N TRP A 70 -5.60 7.17 5.62
CA TRP A 70 -4.53 7.87 4.90
C TRP A 70 -3.56 8.56 5.84
N SER A 71 -4.08 9.28 6.83
CA SER A 71 -3.26 9.95 7.85
C SER A 71 -2.48 8.95 8.70
N TYR A 72 -3.10 7.82 9.07
CA TYR A 72 -2.43 6.73 9.76
C TYR A 72 -1.24 6.20 8.95
N ALA A 73 -1.45 5.86 7.67
CA ALA A 73 -0.40 5.33 6.82
C ALA A 73 0.76 6.31 6.58
N GLU A 74 0.46 7.60 6.45
CA GLU A 74 1.47 8.66 6.26
C GLU A 74 2.34 8.90 7.50
N ASN A 75 1.83 8.60 8.71
CA ASN A 75 2.51 8.86 9.98
C ASN A 75 2.89 7.57 10.74
N CYS A 76 2.80 6.41 10.08
CA CYS A 76 2.88 5.12 10.74
C CYS A 76 4.30 4.80 11.23
N VAL A 77 4.42 4.40 12.50
CA VAL A 77 5.65 3.79 13.02
C VAL A 77 5.70 2.33 12.57
N ILE A 78 6.55 2.05 11.58
CA ILE A 78 6.58 0.77 10.85
C ILE A 78 6.84 -0.43 11.76
N TYR A 79 7.71 -0.31 12.76
CA TYR A 79 7.96 -1.41 13.70
C TYR A 79 6.70 -1.79 14.51
N GLY A 80 5.95 -0.80 14.99
CA GLY A 80 4.69 -1.02 15.68
C GLY A 80 3.63 -1.65 14.76
N HIS A 81 3.57 -1.21 13.50
CA HIS A 81 2.66 -1.80 12.52
C HIS A 81 3.03 -3.24 12.15
N ARG A 82 4.33 -3.54 11.99
CA ARG A 82 4.83 -4.90 11.81
C ARG A 82 4.41 -5.81 12.96
N ALA A 83 4.55 -5.36 14.20
CA ALA A 83 4.12 -6.11 15.38
C ALA A 83 2.59 -6.30 15.40
N LYS A 84 1.81 -5.27 15.06
CA LYS A 84 0.35 -5.34 14.93
C LYS A 84 -0.06 -6.38 13.88
N MET A 85 0.56 -6.37 12.69
CA MET A 85 0.31 -7.37 11.65
C MET A 85 0.59 -8.80 12.14
N ALA A 86 1.71 -9.02 12.82
CA ALA A 86 2.05 -10.32 13.38
C ALA A 86 1.01 -10.78 14.42
N ALA A 87 0.59 -9.88 15.32
CA ALA A 87 -0.46 -10.16 16.29
C ALA A 87 -1.78 -10.56 15.61
N THR A 88 -2.19 -9.82 14.58
CA THR A 88 -3.40 -10.12 13.79
C THR A 88 -3.31 -11.49 13.11
N ILE A 89 -2.17 -11.84 12.49
CA ILE A 89 -1.96 -13.16 11.86
C ILE A 89 -2.09 -14.30 12.88
N LEU A 90 -1.63 -14.07 14.11
CA LEU A 90 -1.73 -15.02 15.21
C LEU A 90 -3.11 -15.03 15.90
N GLY A 91 -4.07 -14.22 15.44
CA GLY A 91 -5.41 -14.15 16.02
C GLY A 91 -5.51 -13.34 17.32
N HIS A 92 -4.50 -12.53 17.64
CA HIS A 92 -4.53 -11.61 18.77
C HIS A 92 -5.13 -10.26 18.34
N GLU A 93 -6.46 -10.16 18.36
CA GLU A 93 -7.17 -8.94 17.94
C GLU A 93 -7.25 -7.84 19.02
N GLY A 94 -6.67 -8.06 20.20
CA GLY A 94 -6.72 -7.11 21.32
C GLY A 94 -5.35 -6.76 21.90
N GLY A 95 -4.81 -5.60 21.50
CA GLY A 95 -3.75 -4.88 22.21
C GLY A 95 -2.35 -5.51 22.15
N LEU A 96 -1.40 -4.79 21.54
CA LEU A 96 0.01 -5.02 21.83
C LEU A 96 0.23 -4.78 23.33
N LEU A 97 0.38 -5.86 24.10
CA LEU A 97 0.98 -5.80 25.42
C LEU A 97 2.45 -5.40 25.22
N TYR A 98 2.71 -4.09 25.14
CA TYR A 98 4.03 -3.58 25.50
C TYR A 98 4.24 -3.93 26.97
N LYS A 99 4.91 -5.06 27.23
CA LYS A 99 5.66 -5.19 28.47
C LYS A 99 6.84 -4.24 28.32
N GLU A 100 6.80 -3.14 29.07
CA GLU A 100 8.02 -2.43 29.42
C GLU A 100 8.99 -3.46 30.00
N VAL A 101 10.14 -3.59 29.34
CA VAL A 101 11.26 -4.38 29.87
C VAL A 101 11.98 -3.43 30.81
N ASN A 102 11.86 -3.68 32.12
CA ASN A 102 12.72 -3.08 33.14
C ASN A 102 14.18 -3.48 32.90
#